data_AF-A0A527CWS9-F1
#
_entry.id   AF-A0A527CWS9-F1
#
_cell.length_a   1.000
_cell.length_b   1.000
_cell.length_c   1.000
_cell.angle_alpha   90.00
_cell.angle_beta   90.00
_cell.angle_gamma   90.00
#
_symmetry.space_group_name_H-M   'P 1'
#
loop_
_entity.id
_entity.type
_entity.pdbx_description
1 polymer ?
#
loop_
_entity_poly.entity_id
_entity_poly.type
_entity_poly.pdbx_seq_one_letter_code
_entity_poly.pdbx_strand_id
1 'polypeptide(L)'
;IELTNCPWIVKPRKMFASLGLSDIVVLNDFEAQALAVVALGEEHMEKIGGGTPEPNAGRVVLGPGTGLGVAGLVHALRHWIPVPGEGGHMDIGPRTPRDFEVFPHIEKLEGRISGEQILCGRGLVNVYRAVAKADGKPAPFTTPAEVTGAALAKT
;
A
#
# COMPACT_ATOMS: atom_id res chain seq x y z
N ILE A 1 -16.92 -17.44 0.43
CA ILE A 1 -15.79 -16.52 0.68
C ILE A 1 -16.25 -15.62 1.82
N GLU A 2 -15.66 -15.80 3.00
CA GLU A 2 -15.94 -14.96 4.16
C GLU A 2 -15.08 -13.70 4.09
N LEU A 3 -15.64 -12.55 4.45
CA LEU A 3 -14.90 -11.28 4.45
C LEU A 3 -14.35 -10.99 5.85
N THR A 4 -13.13 -10.46 5.93
CA THR A 4 -12.44 -10.21 7.19
C THR A 4 -13.01 -9.03 7.98
N ASN A 5 -13.59 -8.05 7.28
CA ASN A 5 -14.09 -6.79 7.87
C ASN A 5 -15.61 -6.62 7.76
N CYS A 6 -16.35 -7.69 7.43
CA CYS A 6 -17.79 -7.65 7.24
C CYS A 6 -18.39 -9.05 7.47
N PRO A 7 -19.57 -9.19 8.11
CA PRO A 7 -20.19 -10.50 8.38
C PRO A 7 -20.72 -11.21 7.12
N TRP A 8 -20.48 -10.66 5.92
CA TRP A 8 -20.97 -11.22 4.67
C TRP A 8 -20.15 -12.43 4.22
N ILE A 9 -20.88 -13.40 3.66
CA ILE A 9 -20.29 -14.58 3.02
C ILE A 9 -20.71 -14.57 1.56
N VAL A 10 -19.78 -14.29 0.66
CA VAL A 10 -20.01 -14.32 -0.78
C VAL A 10 -20.09 -15.78 -1.23
N LYS A 11 -21.20 -16.14 -1.89
CA LYS A 11 -21.49 -17.49 -2.38
C LYS A 11 -21.80 -17.44 -3.89
N PRO A 12 -20.78 -17.41 -4.78
CA PRO A 12 -20.98 -17.22 -6.22
C PRO A 12 -22.00 -18.20 -6.84
N ARG A 13 -21.97 -19.48 -6.45
CA ARG A 13 -22.96 -20.48 -6.91
C ARG A 13 -24.40 -20.11 -6.59
N LYS A 14 -24.67 -19.54 -5.42
CA LYS A 14 -26.02 -19.11 -5.06
C LYS A 14 -26.42 -17.88 -5.85
N MET A 15 -25.48 -16.95 -6.05
CA MET A 15 -25.71 -15.73 -6.83
C MET A 15 -26.06 -16.02 -8.29
N PHE A 16 -25.42 -17.01 -8.93
CA PHE A 16 -25.82 -17.45 -10.28
C PHE A 16 -27.30 -17.85 -10.34
N ALA A 17 -27.73 -18.72 -9.42
CA ALA A 17 -29.10 -19.22 -9.41
C ALA A 17 -30.14 -18.16 -8.99
N SER A 18 -29.80 -17.27 -8.06
CA SER A 18 -30.76 -16.30 -7.51
C SER A 18 -30.82 -14.98 -8.25
N LEU A 19 -29.75 -14.58 -8.96
CA LEU A 19 -29.63 -13.28 -9.63
C LEU A 19 -29.59 -13.40 -11.15
N GLY A 20 -29.56 -14.61 -11.71
CA GLY A 20 -29.51 -14.81 -13.17
C GLY A 20 -28.22 -14.33 -13.81
N LEU A 21 -27.13 -14.24 -13.04
CA LEU A 21 -25.80 -13.88 -13.56
C LEU A 21 -25.22 -15.06 -14.34
N SER A 22 -24.44 -14.78 -15.39
CA SER A 22 -23.68 -15.80 -16.14
C SER A 22 -22.25 -15.94 -15.62
N ASP A 23 -21.67 -14.82 -15.17
CA ASP A 23 -20.26 -14.72 -14.76
C ASP A 23 -20.13 -13.91 -13.48
N ILE A 24 -19.29 -14.39 -12.55
CA ILE A 24 -18.95 -13.70 -11.31
C ILE A 24 -17.44 -13.78 -11.12
N VAL A 25 -16.81 -12.61 -11.07
CA VAL A 25 -15.39 -12.46 -10.73
C VAL A 25 -15.31 -11.79 -9.37
N VAL A 26 -14.58 -12.39 -8.44
CA VAL A 26 -14.30 -11.82 -7.13
C VAL A 26 -12.83 -11.43 -7.12
N LEU A 27 -12.57 -10.15 -6.87
CA LEU A 27 -11.24 -9.56 -6.86
C LEU A 27 -10.95 -9.01 -5.47
N ASN A 28 -9.69 -9.07 -5.05
CA ASN A 28 -9.18 -8.23 -3.99
C ASN A 28 -9.15 -6.75 -4.45
N ASP A 29 -9.20 -5.82 -3.50
CA ASP A 29 -9.21 -4.38 -3.79
C ASP A 29 -7.95 -3.91 -4.53
N PHE A 30 -6.77 -4.42 -4.20
CA PHE A 30 -5.52 -4.10 -4.89
C PHE A 30 -5.39 -4.79 -6.25
N GLU A 31 -5.98 -5.97 -6.45
CA GLU A 31 -6.12 -6.55 -7.80
C GLU A 31 -6.98 -5.65 -8.70
N ALA A 32 -8.10 -5.16 -8.16
CA ALA A 32 -8.96 -4.23 -8.88
C ALA A 32 -8.25 -2.90 -9.18
N GLN A 33 -7.48 -2.35 -8.24
CA GLN A 33 -6.66 -1.15 -8.48
C GLN A 33 -5.57 -1.40 -9.53
N ALA A 34 -4.89 -2.55 -9.51
CA ALA A 34 -3.89 -2.90 -10.51
C ALA A 34 -4.48 -2.95 -11.92
N LEU A 35 -5.68 -3.53 -12.06
CA LEU A 35 -6.43 -3.51 -13.32
C LEU A 35 -6.91 -2.11 -13.71
N ALA A 36 -7.27 -1.26 -12.76
CA ALA A 36 -7.66 0.11 -13.05
C ALA A 36 -6.50 0.94 -13.62
N VAL A 37 -5.27 0.74 -13.11
CA VAL A 37 -4.08 1.50 -13.57
C VAL A 37 -3.78 1.32 -15.07
N VAL A 38 -4.14 0.18 -15.67
CA VAL A 38 -4.00 0.00 -17.13
C VAL A 38 -5.16 0.57 -17.95
N ALA A 39 -6.26 0.90 -17.31
CA ALA A 39 -7.43 1.50 -17.94
C ALA A 39 -7.48 3.04 -17.81
N LEU A 40 -6.74 3.62 -16.87
CA LEU A 40 -6.68 5.07 -16.65
C LEU A 40 -5.87 5.79 -17.74
N GLY A 41 -6.40 6.93 -18.21
CA GLY A 41 -5.69 7.87 -19.07
C GLY A 41 -4.67 8.71 -18.29
N GLU A 42 -3.75 9.33 -19.01
CA GLU A 42 -2.68 10.16 -18.43
C GLU A 42 -3.22 11.35 -17.63
N GLU A 43 -4.42 11.84 -17.94
CA GLU A 43 -5.12 12.91 -17.23
C GLU A 43 -5.46 12.56 -15.77
N HIS A 44 -5.46 11.28 -15.42
CA HIS A 44 -5.68 10.79 -14.06
C HIS A 44 -4.38 10.42 -13.33
N MET A 45 -3.23 10.70 -13.94
CA MET A 45 -1.92 10.33 -13.41
C MET A 45 -1.00 11.55 -13.30
N GLU A 46 -0.30 11.65 -12.17
CA GLU A 46 0.80 12.58 -12.00
C GLU A 46 2.12 11.83 -12.01
N LYS A 47 3.04 12.25 -12.88
CA LYS A 47 4.34 11.60 -13.02
C LYS A 47 5.30 12.07 -11.93
N ILE A 48 5.75 11.14 -11.10
CA ILE A 48 6.82 11.37 -10.11
C ILE A 48 8.12 10.74 -10.64
N GLY A 49 9.17 11.55 -10.78
CA GLY A 49 10.47 11.11 -11.28
C GLY A 49 10.61 11.13 -12.81
N GLY A 50 11.68 10.50 -13.31
CA GLY A 50 12.03 10.45 -14.73
C GLY A 50 11.64 9.14 -15.44
N GLY A 51 12.06 8.99 -16.69
CA GLY A 51 11.85 7.79 -17.50
C GLY A 51 10.55 7.79 -18.31
N THR A 52 10.36 6.79 -19.16
CA THR A 52 9.15 6.62 -19.99
C THR A 52 8.63 5.21 -19.77
N PRO A 53 7.32 5.01 -19.55
CA PRO A 53 6.78 3.68 -19.32
C PRO A 53 6.95 2.81 -20.57
N GLU A 54 7.46 1.60 -20.38
CA GLU A 54 7.44 0.57 -21.42
C GLU A 54 6.02 -0.03 -21.50
N PRO A 55 5.34 0.02 -22.66
CA PRO A 55 3.90 -0.25 -22.75
C PRO A 55 3.44 -1.55 -22.09
N ASN A 56 4.22 -2.63 -22.25
CA ASN A 56 3.88 -3.99 -21.82
C ASN A 56 4.80 -4.52 -20.71
N ALA A 57 5.62 -3.66 -20.08
CA ALA A 57 6.44 -4.09 -18.97
C ALA A 57 5.58 -4.39 -17.73
N GLY A 58 6.09 -5.25 -16.85
CA GLY A 58 5.46 -5.52 -15.57
C GLY A 58 5.31 -4.22 -14.75
N ARG A 59 4.19 -4.08 -14.07
CA ARG A 59 3.88 -2.92 -13.22
C ARG A 59 3.69 -3.37 -11.79
N VAL A 60 3.95 -2.46 -10.86
CA VAL A 60 3.61 -2.64 -9.44
C VAL A 60 2.74 -1.48 -9.03
N VAL A 61 1.64 -1.79 -8.36
CA VAL A 61 0.75 -0.81 -7.74
C VAL A 61 0.97 -0.88 -6.25
N LEU A 62 1.28 0.26 -5.64
CA LEU A 62 1.43 0.43 -4.20
C LEU A 62 0.45 1.49 -3.73
N GLY A 63 -0.18 1.26 -2.58
CA GLY A 63 -1.17 2.18 -2.02
C GLY A 63 -1.05 2.24 -0.51
N PRO A 64 -0.38 3.27 0.05
CA PRO A 64 -0.41 3.51 1.48
C PRO A 64 -1.79 4.03 1.90
N GLY A 65 -2.37 3.43 2.94
CA GLY A 65 -3.65 3.81 3.52
C GLY A 65 -3.69 3.44 5.00
N THR A 66 -4.71 2.69 5.41
CA THR A 66 -4.74 2.06 6.76
C THR A 66 -3.59 1.06 6.92
N GLY A 67 -3.32 0.30 5.86
CA GLY A 67 -2.16 -0.57 5.70
C GLY A 67 -1.34 -0.20 4.46
N LEU A 68 -0.46 -1.10 4.01
CA LEU A 68 0.26 -0.96 2.74
C LEU A 68 -0.19 -2.07 1.79
N GLY A 69 -1.05 -1.74 0.83
CA GLY A 69 -1.41 -2.71 -0.20
C GLY A 69 -0.43 -2.68 -1.36
N VAL A 70 -0.20 -3.86 -1.95
CA VAL A 70 0.71 -4.06 -3.07
C VAL A 70 0.12 -5.09 -4.02
N ALA A 71 0.09 -4.78 -5.32
CA ALA A 71 -0.24 -5.74 -6.37
C ALA A 71 0.73 -5.63 -7.54
N GLY A 72 1.05 -6.78 -8.13
CA GLY A 72 1.78 -6.83 -9.39
C GLY A 72 0.80 -6.85 -10.57
N LEU A 73 1.30 -6.45 -11.74
CA LEU A 73 0.58 -6.60 -12.99
C LEU A 73 1.55 -7.07 -14.07
N VAL A 74 1.24 -8.19 -14.70
CA VAL A 74 2.05 -8.76 -15.78
C VAL A 74 1.27 -8.74 -17.08
N HIS A 75 1.95 -8.44 -18.18
CA HIS A 75 1.36 -8.51 -19.51
C HIS A 75 1.77 -9.81 -20.20
N ALA A 76 0.81 -10.71 -20.42
CA ALA A 76 1.03 -11.98 -21.09
C ALA A 76 -0.14 -12.31 -22.03
N LEU A 77 0.17 -12.92 -23.18
CA LEU A 77 -0.84 -13.33 -24.16
C LEU A 77 -1.84 -12.21 -24.55
N ARG A 78 -1.36 -10.95 -24.63
CA ARG A 78 -2.16 -9.74 -24.92
C ARG A 78 -3.17 -9.37 -23.82
N HIS A 79 -2.98 -9.88 -22.61
CA HIS A 79 -3.80 -9.57 -21.45
C HIS A 79 -2.95 -9.05 -20.29
N TRP A 80 -3.52 -8.12 -19.54
CA TRP A 80 -3.03 -7.73 -18.23
C TRP A 80 -3.57 -8.69 -17.18
N ILE A 81 -2.67 -9.29 -16.41
CA ILE A 81 -2.98 -10.28 -15.38
C ILE A 81 -2.54 -9.70 -14.03
N PRO A 82 -3.47 -9.41 -13.11
CA PRO A 82 -3.12 -8.98 -11.77
C PRO A 82 -2.49 -10.14 -11.01
N VAL A 83 -1.45 -9.81 -10.25
CA VAL A 83 -0.79 -10.74 -9.34
C VAL A 83 -1.07 -10.23 -7.93
N PRO A 84 -2.04 -10.83 -7.21
CA PRO A 84 -2.31 -10.45 -5.83
C PRO A 84 -1.08 -10.78 -4.97
N GLY A 85 -0.87 -10.01 -3.92
CA GLY A 85 0.20 -10.29 -2.98
C GLY A 85 0.14 -9.47 -1.72
N GLU A 86 0.89 -9.93 -0.73
CA GLU A 86 1.03 -9.29 0.59
C GLU A 86 2.33 -8.48 0.65
N GLY A 87 2.69 -7.83 -0.46
CA GLY A 87 3.99 -7.18 -0.62
C GLY A 87 4.26 -6.09 0.43
N GLY A 88 3.21 -5.48 1.00
CA GLY A 88 3.37 -4.49 2.06
C GLY A 88 3.87 -5.06 3.39
N HIS A 89 3.81 -6.38 3.56
CA HIS A 89 4.33 -7.09 4.73
C HIS A 89 5.78 -7.57 4.56
N MET A 90 6.43 -7.21 3.45
CA MET A 90 7.86 -7.49 3.26
C MET A 90 8.69 -6.78 4.32
N ASP A 91 9.76 -7.44 4.76
CA ASP A 91 10.72 -6.84 5.68
C ASP A 91 11.51 -5.76 4.95
N ILE A 92 11.73 -4.65 5.64
CA ILE A 92 12.54 -3.53 5.14
C ILE A 92 13.74 -3.31 6.06
N GLY A 93 14.75 -2.62 5.55
CA GLY A 93 15.99 -2.38 6.28
C GLY A 93 16.62 -1.03 5.95
N PRO A 94 17.48 -0.50 6.83
CA PRO A 94 18.17 0.76 6.63
C PRO A 94 19.16 0.66 5.45
N ARG A 95 19.31 1.74 4.69
CA ARG A 95 20.21 1.80 3.53
C ARG A 95 21.21 2.95 3.58
N THR A 96 20.91 4.01 4.33
CA THR A 96 21.75 5.19 4.50
C THR A 96 22.23 5.33 5.94
N PRO A 97 23.32 6.08 6.21
CA PRO A 97 23.73 6.39 7.58
C PRO A 97 22.60 6.96 8.42
N ARG A 98 21.77 7.82 7.82
CA ARG A 98 20.61 8.39 8.49
C ARG A 98 19.56 7.32 8.82
N ASP A 99 19.33 6.37 7.92
CA ASP A 99 18.44 5.25 8.21
C ASP A 99 18.97 4.46 9.40
N PHE A 100 20.28 4.20 9.50
CA PHE A 100 20.87 3.48 10.63
C PHE A 100 20.71 4.21 11.98
N GLU A 101 20.59 5.55 11.99
CA GLU A 101 20.26 6.32 13.19
C GLU A 101 18.77 6.20 13.57
N VAL A 102 17.87 6.21 12.59
CA VAL A 102 16.41 6.24 12.81
C VAL A 102 15.83 4.84 13.02
N PHE A 103 16.28 3.86 12.24
CA PHE A 103 15.71 2.52 12.16
C PHE A 103 15.64 1.77 13.50
N PRO A 104 16.64 1.88 14.42
CA PRO A 104 16.56 1.29 15.75
C PRO A 104 15.41 1.81 16.62
N HIS A 105 14.82 2.95 16.26
CA HIS A 105 13.72 3.58 16.99
C HIS A 105 12.33 3.30 16.42
N ILE A 106 12.26 2.66 15.25
CA ILE A 106 10.99 2.25 14.63
C ILE A 106 10.37 1.12 15.46
N GLU A 107 9.09 1.25 15.80
CA GLU A 107 8.32 0.22 16.49
C GLU A 107 8.22 -1.03 15.62
N LYS A 108 8.54 -2.18 16.24
CA LYS A 108 8.57 -3.48 15.57
C LYS A 108 7.25 -4.21 15.77
N LEU A 109 6.81 -4.95 14.77
CA LEU A 109 5.74 -5.93 14.88
C LEU A 109 6.35 -7.32 14.92
N GLU A 110 6.14 -8.06 16.00
CA GLU A 110 6.68 -9.43 16.17
C GLU A 110 8.21 -9.53 15.92
N GLY A 111 8.94 -8.47 16.29
CA GLY A 111 10.39 -8.41 16.14
C GLY A 111 10.90 -7.96 14.77
N ARG A 112 10.02 -7.75 13.78
CA ARG A 112 10.37 -7.27 12.43
C ARG A 112 9.78 -5.90 12.11
N ILE A 113 10.34 -5.24 11.09
CA ILE A 113 9.84 -3.97 10.55
C ILE A 113 9.44 -4.25 9.12
N SER A 114 8.12 -4.25 8.87
CA SER A 114 7.57 -4.40 7.54
C SER A 114 7.40 -3.05 6.84
N GLY A 115 7.20 -3.07 5.52
CA GLY A 115 6.81 -1.89 4.75
C GLY A 115 5.65 -1.13 5.38
N GLU A 116 4.61 -1.84 5.83
CA GLU A 116 3.45 -1.25 6.51
C GLU A 116 3.79 -0.51 7.80
N GLN A 117 4.85 -0.86 8.54
CA GLN A 117 5.22 -0.11 9.75
C GLN A 117 5.77 1.30 9.47
N ILE A 118 6.03 1.61 8.20
CA ILE A 118 6.61 2.88 7.75
C ILE A 118 5.68 3.57 6.75
N LEU A 119 5.14 2.83 5.78
CA LEU A 119 4.43 3.35 4.60
C LEU A 119 2.92 3.17 4.72
N CYS A 120 2.33 3.67 5.80
CA CYS A 120 0.87 3.81 5.94
C CYS A 120 0.55 4.90 6.97
N GLY A 121 -0.74 5.16 7.21
CA GLY A 121 -1.17 6.17 8.18
C GLY A 121 -0.55 5.98 9.57
N ARG A 122 -0.64 4.77 10.15
CA ARG A 122 0.00 4.48 11.45
C ARG A 122 1.53 4.51 11.36
N GLY A 123 2.08 4.07 10.23
CA GLY A 123 3.52 4.06 9.97
C GLY A 123 4.12 5.47 9.96
N LEU A 124 3.38 6.48 9.50
CA LEU A 124 3.82 7.87 9.50
C LEU A 124 4.15 8.36 10.93
N VAL A 125 3.27 8.05 11.90
CA VAL A 125 3.49 8.42 13.31
C VAL A 125 4.66 7.65 13.90
N ASN A 126 4.82 6.37 13.53
CA ASN A 126 5.95 5.54 13.94
C ASN A 126 7.29 6.13 13.46
N VAL A 127 7.38 6.49 12.17
CA VAL A 127 8.56 7.13 11.56
C VAL A 127 8.84 8.48 12.20
N TYR A 128 7.81 9.31 12.39
CA TYR A 128 7.95 10.61 13.06
C TYR A 128 8.59 10.49 14.45
N ARG A 129 8.08 9.56 15.28
CA ARG A 129 8.63 9.32 16.62
C ARG A 129 10.05 8.79 16.56
N ALA A 130 10.35 7.90 15.62
CA ALA A 130 11.69 7.36 15.44
C ALA A 130 12.71 8.44 15.03
N VAL A 131 12.32 9.33 14.10
CA VAL A 131 13.13 10.49 13.67
C VAL A 131 13.35 11.45 14.83
N ALA A 132 12.30 11.82 15.56
CA ALA A 132 12.40 12.71 16.71
C ALA A 132 13.32 12.12 17.79
N LYS A 133 13.23 10.82 18.05
CA LYS A 133 14.10 10.12 19.01
C LYS A 133 15.56 10.08 18.57
N ALA A 134 15.83 9.80 17.28
CA ALA A 134 17.18 9.86 16.72
C ALA A 134 17.80 11.26 16.88
N ASP A 135 16.97 12.30 16.75
CA ASP A 135 17.40 13.70 16.83
C ASP A 135 17.38 14.29 18.26
N GLY A 136 16.97 13.51 19.26
CA GLY A 136 16.81 14.01 20.63
C GLY A 136 15.73 15.09 20.78
N LYS A 137 14.71 15.10 19.91
CA LYS A 137 13.61 16.07 19.88
C LYS A 137 12.34 15.49 20.51
N PRO A 138 11.46 16.34 21.07
CA PRO A 138 10.14 15.91 21.51
C PRO A 138 9.26 15.50 20.32
N ALA A 139 8.34 14.58 20.56
CA ALA A 139 7.39 14.09 19.57
C ALA A 139 5.94 14.27 20.05
N PRO A 140 5.42 15.51 20.16
CA PRO A 140 4.10 15.77 20.74
C PRO A 140 2.92 15.26 19.90
N PHE A 141 3.09 15.06 18.59
CA PHE A 141 1.99 14.67 17.71
C PHE A 141 1.69 13.17 17.83
N THR A 142 0.40 12.83 17.84
CA THR A 142 -0.08 11.47 18.09
C THR A 142 -0.87 10.89 16.93
N THR A 143 -1.34 11.74 16.03
CA THR A 143 -2.12 11.34 14.85
C THR A 143 -1.38 11.62 13.56
N PRO A 144 -1.67 10.89 12.47
CA PRO A 144 -1.07 11.16 11.16
C PRO A 144 -1.38 12.58 10.67
N ALA A 145 -2.59 13.07 10.90
CA ALA A 145 -3.03 14.39 10.49
C ALA A 145 -2.26 15.52 11.18
N GLU A 146 -1.99 15.39 12.49
CA GLU A 146 -1.16 16.36 13.23
C GLU A 146 0.26 16.41 12.66
N VAL A 147 0.88 15.25 12.40
CA VAL A 147 2.23 15.16 11.83
C VAL A 147 2.28 15.83 10.46
N THR A 148 1.34 15.51 9.56
CA THR A 148 1.28 16.12 8.23
C THR A 148 1.01 17.62 8.30
N GLY A 149 0.09 18.06 9.15
CA GLY A 149 -0.24 19.48 9.34
C GLY A 149 0.97 20.28 9.81
N ALA A 150 1.70 19.75 10.80
CA ALA A 150 2.92 20.34 11.33
C ALA A 150 4.04 20.41 10.27
N ALA A 151 4.22 19.35 9.48
CA ALA A 151 5.20 19.32 8.39
C ALA A 151 4.90 20.38 7.31
N LEU A 152 3.63 20.53 6.92
CA LEU A 152 3.20 21.56 5.96
C LEU A 152 3.34 22.97 6.51
N ALA A 153 3.05 23.17 7.80
CA ALA A 153 3.24 24.43 8.50
C ALA A 153 4.72 24.75 8.81
N LYS A 154 5.61 23.75 8.66
CA LYS A 154 7.03 23.81 9.03
C LYS A 154 7.26 24.09 10.52
N THR A 155 6.46 23.48 11.38
CA THR A 155 6.49 23.64 12.85
C THR A 155 6.76 22.33 13.55
#